data_AF-A0A354ZH52-F1
#
_entry.id   AF-A0A354ZH52-F1
#
_cell.length_a   1.000
_cell.length_b   1.000
_cell.length_c   1.000
_cell.angle_alpha   90.00
_cell.angle_beta   90.00
_cell.angle_gamma   90.00
#
_symmetry.space_group_name_H-M   'P 1'
#
loop_
_entity.id
_entity.type
_entity.pdbx_description
1 polymer ?
#
loop_
_entity_poly.entity_id
_entity_poly.type
_entity_poly.pdbx_seq_one_letter_code
_entity_poly.pdbx_strand_id
1 'polypeptide(L)' 'GALVDDPGVVVLAGTGSFAVGRGRGSGDAHDRNARGIVTRGGWGPLLGDEGSAYAIGLAALRAVALDCDGRGERTALSE' A
#
# COMPACT_ATOMS: atom_id res chain seq x y z
N GLY A 1 17.03 8.13 4.09
CA GLY A 1 15.66 7.65 3.79
C GLY A 1 14.74 7.98 4.96
N ALA A 2 13.43 7.80 4.83
CA ALA A 2 12.44 8.30 5.80
C ALA A 2 12.60 7.81 7.26
N LEU A 3 13.23 6.65 7.50
CA LEU A 3 13.54 6.15 8.85
C LEU A 3 14.98 6.42 9.32
N VAL A 4 15.85 6.93 8.44
CA VAL A 4 17.30 7.06 8.68
C VAL A 4 17.84 5.84 9.43
N ASP A 5 18.18 5.97 10.72
CA ASP A 5 18.59 4.89 11.62
C ASP A 5 17.69 4.71 12.85
N ASP A 6 16.69 5.57 13.02
CA ASP A 6 15.82 5.58 14.19
C ASP A 6 14.67 4.57 14.08
N PRO A 7 14.20 4.03 15.22
CA PRO A 7 13.00 3.20 15.24
C PRO A 7 11.78 3.98 14.75
N GLY A 8 10.96 3.36 13.92
CA GLY A 8 9.76 3.98 13.39
C GLY A 8 9.06 3.12 12.35
N VAL A 9 7.98 3.67 11.79
CA VAL A 9 7.20 3.04 10.72
C VAL A 9 7.04 4.03 9.58
N VAL A 10 7.20 3.54 8.35
CA VAL A 10 6.89 4.28 7.12
C VAL A 10 5.83 3.52 6.35
N VAL A 11 4.82 4.24 5.89
CA VAL A 11 3.82 3.75 4.96
C VAL A 11 4.09 4.39 3.61
N LEU A 12 4.22 3.57 2.57
CA LEU A 12 4.39 4.02 1.20
C LEU A 12 3.09 3.82 0.45
N ALA A 13 2.64 4.87 -0.23
CA ALA A 13 1.48 4.85 -1.11
C ALA A 13 1.85 5.57 -2.41
N GLY A 14 2.05 4.78 -3.47
CA GLY A 14 2.32 5.25 -4.84
C GLY A 14 1.51 4.41 -5.81
N THR A 15 2.13 3.89 -6.87
CA THR A 15 1.46 2.93 -7.76
C THR A 15 1.01 1.68 -7.02
N GLY A 16 1.86 1.15 -6.12
CA GLY A 16 1.52 0.14 -5.12
C GLY A 16 1.63 0.69 -3.70
N SER A 17 1.48 -0.16 -2.68
CA SER A 17 1.61 0.26 -1.29
C SER A 17 2.14 -0.84 -0.36
N PHE A 18 2.86 -0.41 0.67
CA PHE A 18 3.28 -1.26 1.79
C PHE A 18 3.72 -0.41 2.98
N ALA A 19 3.81 -1.05 4.14
CA ALA A 19 4.40 -0.47 5.33
C ALA A 19 5.69 -1.21 5.72
N VAL A 20 6.67 -0.46 6.21
CA VAL A 20 7.90 -0.98 6.80
C VAL A 20 8.10 -0.36 8.19
N GLY A 21 8.32 -1.22 9.18
CA GLY A 21 8.72 -0.85 10.52
C GLY A 21 10.18 -1.22 10.77
N ARG A 22 10.88 -0.39 11.55
CA ARG A 22 12.21 -0.66 12.08
C ARG A 22 12.18 -0.48 13.60
N GLY A 23 12.62 -1.48 14.34
CA GLY A 23 12.82 -1.42 15.78
C GLY A 23 14.24 -0.97 16.17
N ARG A 24 14.51 -0.92 17.48
CA ARG A 24 15.89 -0.81 17.99
C ARG A 24 16.58 -2.16 17.74
N GLY A 25 17.43 -2.21 16.71
CA GLY A 25 18.17 -3.42 16.41
C GLY A 25 19.18 -3.76 17.51
N SER A 26 19.41 -5.05 17.73
CA SER A 26 20.43 -5.56 18.65
C SER A 26 21.18 -6.69 17.95
N GLY A 27 22.27 -6.38 17.26
CA GLY A 27 23.11 -7.38 16.59
C GLY A 27 23.64 -6.95 15.23
N ASP A 28 24.11 -7.93 14.47
CA ASP A 28 24.79 -7.74 13.17
C ASP A 28 23.93 -6.93 12.19
N ALA A 29 24.52 -5.85 11.68
CA ALA A 29 23.89 -4.94 10.75
C ALA A 29 23.53 -5.61 9.41
N HIS A 30 23.95 -6.84 9.12
CA HIS A 30 23.54 -7.58 7.92
C HIS A 30 22.25 -8.40 8.09
N ASP A 31 21.86 -8.78 9.31
CA ASP A 31 20.64 -9.56 9.55
C ASP A 31 19.39 -8.65 9.69
N ARG A 32 18.38 -8.90 8.85
CA ARG A 32 17.11 -8.17 8.85
C ARG A 32 16.35 -8.32 10.16
N ASN A 33 16.42 -9.50 10.79
CA ASN A 33 15.77 -9.77 12.07
C ASN A 33 16.51 -9.06 13.20
N ALA A 34 17.85 -9.11 13.21
CA ALA A 34 18.68 -8.35 14.16
C ALA A 34 18.46 -6.82 14.05
N ARG A 35 18.14 -6.31 12.84
CA ARG A 35 17.76 -4.90 12.62
C ARG A 35 16.31 -4.55 13.02
N GLY A 36 15.53 -5.53 13.49
CA GLY A 36 14.14 -5.34 13.89
C GLY A 36 13.25 -4.83 12.76
N ILE A 37 13.50 -5.25 11.51
CA ILE A 37 12.74 -4.78 10.34
C ILE A 37 11.54 -5.71 10.09
N VAL A 38 10.34 -5.12 9.95
CA VAL A 38 9.10 -5.84 9.62
C VAL A 38 8.41 -5.14 8.45
N THR A 39 7.84 -5.90 7.52
CA THR A 39 7.01 -5.36 6.43
C THR A 39 5.57 -5.89 6.50
N ARG A 40 4.61 -5.09 6.04
CA ARG A 40 3.19 -5.46 5.88
C ARG A 40 2.66 -4.89 4.57
N GLY A 41 1.86 -5.66 3.84
CA GLY A 41 1.41 -5.32 2.49
C GLY A 41 2.49 -5.57 1.44
N GLY A 42 2.38 -4.93 0.27
CA GLY A 42 3.33 -5.10 -0.84
C GLY A 42 3.18 -6.43 -1.59
N TRP A 43 2.01 -7.08 -1.50
CA TRP A 43 1.69 -8.29 -2.26
C TRP A 43 1.40 -8.03 -3.75
N GLY A 44 1.46 -6.75 -4.15
CA GLY A 44 1.18 -6.30 -5.50
C GLY A 44 -0.32 -6.12 -5.78
N PRO A 45 -0.66 -5.63 -6.99
CA PRO A 45 -1.99 -5.13 -7.32
C PRO A 45 -3.09 -6.20 -7.34
N LEU A 46 -2.72 -7.48 -7.45
CA LEU A 46 -3.70 -8.59 -7.50
C LEU A 46 -4.18 -9.03 -6.12
N LEU A 47 -3.33 -8.94 -5.10
CA LEU A 47 -3.56 -9.53 -3.78
C LEU A 47 -3.29 -8.54 -2.62
N GLY A 48 -3.01 -7.27 -2.92
CA GLY A 48 -2.75 -6.23 -1.93
C GLY A 48 -2.72 -4.84 -2.57
N ASP A 49 -1.73 -4.04 -2.19
CA ASP A 49 -1.59 -2.63 -2.56
C ASP A 49 -2.79 -1.75 -2.12
N GLU A 50 -3.41 -2.06 -0.99
CA GLU A 50 -4.47 -1.25 -0.41
C GLU A 50 -3.99 0.18 -0.12
N GLY A 51 -4.79 1.18 -0.51
CA GLY A 51 -4.44 2.60 -0.39
C GLY A 51 -3.46 3.11 -1.44
N SER A 52 -3.04 2.27 -2.40
CA SER A 52 -2.28 2.71 -3.57
C SER A 52 -3.15 3.43 -4.60
N ALA A 53 -2.49 4.15 -5.52
CA ALA A 53 -3.13 4.72 -6.69
C ALA A 53 -3.76 3.64 -7.59
N TYR A 54 -3.17 2.44 -7.68
CA TYR A 54 -3.77 1.33 -8.43
C TYR A 54 -5.09 0.89 -7.80
N ALA A 55 -5.13 0.68 -6.48
CA ALA A 55 -6.33 0.26 -5.77
C ALA A 55 -7.46 1.31 -5.88
N ILE A 56 -7.11 2.60 -5.73
CA ILE A 56 -8.06 3.72 -5.87
C ILE A 56 -8.59 3.79 -7.32
N GLY A 57 -7.71 3.75 -8.32
CA GLY A 57 -8.10 3.78 -9.72
C GLY A 57 -8.98 2.59 -10.12
N LEU A 58 -8.63 1.39 -9.65
CA LEU A 58 -9.43 0.19 -9.91
C LEU A 58 -10.82 0.27 -9.25
N ALA A 59 -10.91 0.82 -8.03
CA ALA A 59 -12.19 1.05 -7.38
C ALA A 59 -13.06 2.06 -8.16
N ALA A 60 -12.48 3.16 -8.63
CA ALA A 60 -13.18 4.14 -9.45
C ALA A 60 -13.69 3.52 -10.77
N LEU A 61 -12.83 2.78 -11.50
CA LEU A 61 -13.23 2.12 -12.75
C LEU A 61 -14.32 1.07 -12.55
N ARG A 62 -14.27 0.32 -11.44
CA ARG A 62 -15.34 -0.64 -11.08
C ARG A 62 -16.65 0.07 -10.79
N ALA A 63 -16.63 1.20 -10.10
CA ALA A 63 -17.83 1.99 -9.85
C ALA A 63 -18.44 2.49 -11.16
N VAL A 64 -17.64 3.03 -12.07
CA VAL A 64 -18.09 3.46 -13.40
C VAL A 64 -18.69 2.31 -14.20
N ALA A 65 -18.02 1.14 -14.23
CA ALA A 65 -18.54 -0.03 -14.92
C ALA A 65 -19.90 -0.49 -14.37
N LEU A 66 -20.06 -0.48 -13.05
CA LEU A 66 -21.33 -0.82 -12.41
C LEU A 66 -22.45 0.18 -12.74
N ASP A 67 -22.14 1.48 -12.78
CA ASP A 67 -23.11 2.50 -13.20
C ASP A 67 -23.52 2.34 -14.67
N CYS A 68 -22.55 2.14 -15.58
CA CYS A 68 -22.84 1.88 -16.99
C CYS A 68 -23.73 0.65 -17.20
N ASP A 69 -23.57 -0.38 -16.35
CA ASP A 69 -24.42 -1.57 -16.34
C ASP A 69 -25.80 -1.36 -15.67
N GLY A 70 -26.05 -0.20 -15.04
CA GLY A 70 -27.25 0.07 -14.24
C GLY A 70 -27.30 -0.71 -12.92
N ARG A 71 -26.14 -1.17 -12.44
CA ARG A 71 -25.97 -2.04 -11.25
C ARG A 71 -25.32 -1.33 -10.06
N GLY A 72 -24.93 -0.07 -10.24
CA GLY A 72 -24.31 0.78 -9.23
C GLY A 72 -25.00 2.13 -9.12
N GLU A 73 -24.52 2.94 -8.18
CA GLU A 73 -24.91 4.35 -8.07
C GLU A 73 -24.31 5.15 -9.23
N ARG A 74 -25.01 6.23 -9.62
CA ARG A 74 -24.51 7.15 -10.65
C ARG A 74 -23.19 7.78 -10.24
N THR A 75 -22.20 7.72 -11.11
CA THR A 75 -20.89 8.32 -10.85
C THR A 75 -20.71 9.64 -11.59
N ALA A 76 -19.82 10.50 -11.11
CA ALA A 76 -19.45 11.74 -11.80
C ALA A 76 -18.53 11.51 -13.02
N LEU A 77 -18.16 10.27 -13.31
CA LEU A 77 -17.21 9.89 -14.38
C LEU A 77 -17.91 9.22 -15.58
N SER A 78 -19.23 9.00 -15.50
CA SER A 78 -20.06 8.33 -16.51
C SER A 78 -20.95 9.29 -17.30
N GLU A 79 -20.70 10.61 -17.20
CA GLU A 79 -21.43 11.69 -17.92
C GLU A 79 -20.50 12.77 -18.46
#